data_AF-A0A0C2N5A5-F1
#
_entry.id   AF-A0A0C2N5A5-F1
#
_cell.length_a   1.000
_cell.length_b   1.000
_cell.length_c   1.000
_cell.angle_alpha   90.00
_cell.angle_beta   90.00
_cell.angle_gamma   90.00
#
_symmetry.space_group_name_H-M   'P 1'
#
loop_
_entity.id
_entity.type
_entity.pdbx_description
1 polymer ?
#
loop_
_entity_poly.entity_id
_entity_poly.type
_entity_poly.pdbx_seq_one_letter_code
_entity_poly.pdbx_strand_id
1 'polypeptide(L)'
;MDWEKLNVDFKDNKIFHLITDTGSKYNVAMINRKTDSKYYQIILDFSATFKCEVRDYDIYTPGSQIRHQCFLGKEGFNYTKKPTSICSIERAKLPKIVIAPCKCEAEDYLW
;
A
#
# COMPACT_ATOMS: atom_id res chain seq x y z
N MET A 1 -7.98 2.87 -12.68
CA MET A 1 -6.67 2.59 -12.05
C MET A 1 -5.70 2.97 -13.14
N ASP A 2 -5.02 4.09 -12.94
CA ASP A 2 -4.44 4.82 -14.05
C ASP A 2 -2.92 4.83 -13.87
N TRP A 3 -2.20 4.58 -14.95
CA TRP A 3 -0.75 4.51 -14.95
C TRP A 3 -0.18 5.77 -15.60
N GLU A 4 0.78 6.41 -14.94
CA GLU A 4 1.52 7.54 -15.49
C GLU A 4 2.96 7.16 -15.83
N LYS A 5 3.49 7.75 -16.91
CA LYS A 5 4.87 7.56 -17.32
C LYS A 5 5.77 8.57 -16.63
N LEU A 6 6.66 8.10 -15.77
CA LEU A 6 7.72 8.91 -15.20
C LEU A 6 8.98 8.80 -16.07
N ASN A 7 9.34 9.89 -16.75
CA ASN A 7 10.63 9.98 -17.44
C ASN A 7 11.70 10.33 -16.42
N VAL A 8 12.39 9.32 -15.91
CA VAL A 8 13.68 9.51 -15.24
C VAL A 8 14.73 9.57 -16.35
N ASP A 9 15.65 10.54 -16.31
CA ASP A 9 16.61 10.79 -17.41
C ASP A 9 17.63 9.64 -17.57
N PHE A 10 17.18 8.55 -18.21
CA PHE A 10 17.90 7.32 -18.42
C PHE A 10 18.49 7.29 -19.84
N LYS A 11 19.48 8.12 -20.13
CA LYS A 11 20.27 7.88 -21.34
C LYS A 11 21.14 6.62 -21.12
N ASP A 12 20.75 5.53 -21.79
CA ASP A 12 21.51 4.27 -21.96
C ASP A 12 21.71 3.38 -20.72
N ASN A 13 20.78 3.40 -19.77
CA ASN A 13 20.90 2.70 -18.49
C ASN A 13 19.98 1.45 -18.43
N LYS A 14 20.52 0.29 -18.05
CA LYS A 14 19.70 -0.90 -17.71
C LYS A 14 19.38 -0.93 -16.22
N ILE A 15 18.10 -1.02 -15.87
CA ILE A 15 17.66 -1.26 -14.49
C ILE A 15 18.01 -2.71 -14.13
N PHE A 16 18.83 -2.90 -13.10
CA PHE A 16 19.27 -4.22 -12.63
C PHE A 16 18.46 -4.69 -11.42
N HIS A 17 18.17 -3.77 -10.49
CA HIS A 17 17.32 -4.03 -9.33
C HIS A 17 16.40 -2.86 -9.02
N LEU A 18 15.18 -3.20 -8.60
CA LEU A 18 14.20 -2.32 -7.97
C LEU A 18 14.08 -2.74 -6.50
N ILE A 19 14.28 -1.80 -5.59
CA ILE A 19 14.22 -2.01 -4.15
C ILE A 19 13.12 -1.09 -3.61
N THR A 20 12.11 -1.67 -2.98
CA THR A 20 10.98 -0.96 -2.34
C THR A 20 11.03 -1.12 -0.84
N ASP A 21 10.29 -0.28 -0.12
CA ASP A 21 10.08 -0.41 1.34
C ASP A 21 11.39 -0.45 2.14
N THR A 22 12.28 0.51 1.86
CA THR A 22 13.62 0.56 2.47
C THR A 22 13.62 0.93 3.95
N GLY A 23 12.46 1.10 4.59
CA GLY A 23 12.33 1.63 5.96
C GLY A 23 12.86 3.05 6.15
N SER A 24 13.21 3.75 5.06
CA SER A 24 13.79 5.10 5.04
C SER A 24 12.83 6.12 4.42
N LYS A 25 13.23 7.40 4.35
CA LYS A 25 12.48 8.47 3.63
C LYS A 25 12.21 8.12 2.16
N TYR A 26 13.01 7.21 1.60
CA TYR A 26 13.00 6.86 0.19
C TYR A 26 12.08 5.68 -0.11
N ASN A 27 11.21 5.87 -1.08
CA ASN A 27 10.13 4.94 -1.37
C ASN A 27 10.57 3.85 -2.35
N VAL A 28 11.45 4.21 -3.30
CA VAL A 28 12.03 3.27 -4.28
C VAL A 28 13.50 3.63 -4.52
N ALA A 29 14.37 2.63 -4.50
CA ALA A 29 15.73 2.72 -4.98
C ALA A 29 15.94 1.81 -6.20
N MET A 30 16.69 2.30 -7.17
CA MET A 30 17.01 1.60 -8.40
C MET A 30 18.51 1.47 -8.54
N ILE A 31 19.00 0.24 -8.71
CA ILE A 31 20.39 -0.01 -9.08
C ILE A 31 20.44 -0.18 -10.59
N ASN A 32 21.22 0.68 -11.24
CA ASN A 32 21.35 0.73 -12.68
C ASN A 32 22.79 0.46 -13.09
N ARG A 33 22.98 -0.05 -14.30
CA ARG A 33 24.32 -0.28 -14.87
C ARG A 33 24.47 0.42 -16.22
N LYS A 34 25.55 1.19 -16.36
CA LYS A 34 25.87 1.88 -17.61
C LYS A 34 26.57 0.90 -18.54
N THR A 35 26.65 1.29 -19.81
CA THR A 35 27.50 0.64 -20.80
C THR A 35 28.97 0.52 -20.40
N ASP A 36 29.51 1.41 -19.55
CA ASP A 36 30.89 1.34 -19.03
C ASP A 36 31.06 0.43 -17.79
N SER A 37 30.06 -0.41 -17.47
CA SER A 37 30.04 -1.33 -16.32
C SER A 37 30.05 -0.67 -14.93
N LYS A 38 29.88 0.65 -14.82
CA LYS A 38 29.66 1.30 -13.53
C LYS A 38 28.22 1.12 -13.07
N TYR A 39 28.06 0.96 -11.76
CA TYR A 39 26.76 0.93 -11.09
C TYR A 39 26.43 2.29 -10.50
N TYR A 40 25.16 2.70 -10.59
CA TYR A 40 24.64 3.91 -9.95
C TYR A 40 23.31 3.61 -9.32
N GLN A 41 23.10 4.23 -8.17
CA GLN A 41 21.85 4.19 -7.45
C GLN A 41 21.06 5.44 -7.78
N ILE A 42 19.81 5.25 -8.17
CA ILE A 42 18.83 6.33 -8.31
C ILE A 42 17.79 6.12 -7.22
N ILE A 43 17.46 7.21 -6.53
CA ILE A 43 16.50 7.20 -5.45
C ILE A 43 15.29 8.03 -5.89
N LEU A 44 14.10 7.42 -5.86
CA LEU A 44 12.83 8.11 -6.06
C LEU A 44 12.24 8.45 -4.70
N ASP A 45 12.15 9.75 -4.44
CA ASP A 45 11.59 10.30 -3.21
C ASP A 45 10.16 10.80 -3.43
N PHE A 46 9.17 9.97 -3.08
CA PHE A 46 7.75 10.35 -3.04
C PHE A 46 7.32 10.94 -1.68
N SER A 47 8.25 11.30 -0.79
CA SER A 47 7.91 11.84 0.54
C SER A 47 7.28 13.22 0.53
N ALA A 48 7.39 13.96 -0.59
CA ALA A 48 6.70 15.22 -0.80
C ALA A 48 5.18 15.08 -0.96
N THR A 49 4.67 13.85 -1.12
CA THR A 49 3.22 13.60 -1.15
C THR A 49 2.62 13.84 0.25
N PHE A 50 1.44 14.45 0.30
CA PHE A 50 0.70 14.64 1.56
C PHE A 50 0.50 13.33 2.31
N LYS A 51 0.46 13.38 3.64
CA LYS A 51 0.11 12.21 4.47
C LYS A 51 -1.38 11.94 4.36
N CYS A 52 -1.74 10.67 4.24
CA CYS A 52 -3.15 10.29 4.22
C CYS A 52 -3.80 10.58 5.57
N GLU A 53 -5.02 11.10 5.54
CA GLU A 53 -5.87 11.29 6.71
C GLU A 53 -6.85 10.12 6.83
N VAL A 54 -7.57 10.02 7.95
CA VAL A 54 -8.54 8.92 8.18
C VAL A 54 -9.59 8.84 7.07
N ARG A 55 -10.01 9.99 6.51
CA ARG A 55 -10.98 10.07 5.39
C ARG A 55 -10.50 9.44 4.09
N ASP A 56 -9.19 9.26 3.91
CA ASP A 56 -8.57 8.65 2.74
C ASP A 56 -8.59 7.11 2.77
N TYR A 57 -9.15 6.52 3.82
CA TYR A 57 -9.25 5.08 3.99
C TYR A 57 -10.70 4.64 4.07
N ASP A 58 -10.92 3.40 3.65
CA ASP A 58 -12.10 2.61 3.97
C ASP A 58 -11.71 1.53 4.98
N ILE A 59 -12.66 1.16 5.84
CA ILE A 59 -12.50 -0.01 6.71
C ILE A 59 -12.94 -1.24 5.92
N TYR A 60 -12.03 -2.18 5.77
CA TYR A 60 -12.25 -3.44 5.06
C TYR A 60 -12.42 -4.60 6.03
N THR A 61 -13.45 -5.42 5.79
CA THR A 61 -13.57 -6.76 6.37
C THR A 61 -13.32 -7.82 5.28
N PRO A 62 -12.47 -8.83 5.49
CA PRO A 62 -12.30 -9.93 4.55
C PRO A 62 -13.64 -10.57 4.17
N GLY A 63 -13.84 -10.87 2.88
CA GLY A 63 -15.07 -11.53 2.42
C GLY A 63 -16.30 -10.62 2.29
N SER A 64 -16.24 -9.36 2.74
CA SER A 64 -17.34 -8.37 2.68
C SER A 64 -17.92 -8.10 1.29
N GLN A 65 -17.21 -8.51 0.23
CA GLN A 65 -17.65 -8.35 -1.16
C GLN A 65 -18.49 -9.54 -1.67
N ILE A 66 -18.52 -10.64 -0.93
CA ILE A 66 -19.16 -11.90 -1.32
C ILE A 66 -20.39 -12.16 -0.45
N ARG A 67 -20.27 -11.95 0.86
CA ARG A 67 -21.34 -12.05 1.85
C ARG A 67 -21.21 -10.90 2.86
N HIS A 68 -22.20 -10.76 3.74
CA HIS A 68 -22.25 -9.71 4.75
C HIS A 68 -20.92 -9.52 5.49
N GLN A 69 -20.74 -8.33 6.07
CA GLN A 69 -19.46 -7.72 6.46
C GLN A 69 -18.74 -8.39 7.65
N CYS A 70 -18.97 -9.67 7.88
CA CYS A 70 -18.45 -10.41 9.01
C CYS A 70 -17.37 -11.42 8.60
N PHE A 71 -16.27 -11.44 9.33
CA PHE A 71 -15.20 -12.43 9.18
C PHE A 71 -14.77 -12.91 10.56
N LEU A 72 -14.88 -14.21 10.82
CA LEU A 72 -14.60 -14.82 12.13
C LEU A 72 -15.38 -14.13 13.27
N GLY A 73 -16.68 -13.90 13.05
CA GLY A 73 -17.58 -13.26 14.02
C GLY A 73 -17.34 -11.77 14.26
N LYS A 74 -16.56 -11.07 13.42
CA LYS A 74 -16.19 -9.65 13.62
C LYS A 74 -16.26 -8.82 12.34
N GLU A 75 -16.64 -7.56 12.50
CA GLU A 75 -16.56 -6.53 11.46
C GLU A 75 -15.36 -5.60 11.70
N GLY A 76 -14.78 -5.08 10.62
CA GLY A 76 -13.71 -4.09 10.65
C GLY A 76 -12.34 -4.71 10.97
N PHE A 77 -11.59 -5.03 9.92
CA PHE A 77 -10.32 -5.74 10.06
C PHE A 77 -9.10 -4.86 9.79
N ASN A 78 -9.13 -4.09 8.70
CA ASN A 78 -7.99 -3.26 8.27
C ASN A 78 -8.45 -1.98 7.58
N TYR A 79 -7.59 -0.96 7.61
CA TYR A 79 -7.73 0.21 6.74
C TYR A 79 -7.17 -0.09 5.36
N THR A 80 -7.96 0.19 4.33
CA THR A 80 -7.57 0.13 2.92
C THR A 80 -7.62 1.54 2.36
N LYS A 81 -6.52 2.00 1.76
CA LYS A 81 -6.46 3.33 1.16
C LYS A 81 -7.41 3.40 -0.05
N LYS A 82 -8.20 4.46 -0.15
CA LYS A 82 -9.07 4.72 -1.30
C LYS A 82 -8.22 4.87 -2.57
N PRO A 83 -8.61 4.25 -3.70
CA PRO A 83 -7.87 4.38 -4.95
C PRO A 83 -7.74 5.82 -5.45
N THR A 84 -8.66 6.70 -5.08
CA THR A 84 -8.70 8.12 -5.48
C THR A 84 -7.87 9.04 -4.58
N SER A 85 -7.41 8.58 -3.42
CA SER A 85 -6.62 9.40 -2.50
C SER A 85 -5.16 9.44 -2.94
N ILE A 86 -4.61 10.63 -3.22
CA ILE A 86 -3.21 10.83 -3.61
C ILE A 86 -2.41 11.28 -2.39
N CYS A 87 -1.96 10.31 -1.60
CA CYS A 87 -1.26 10.54 -0.33
C CYS A 87 -0.37 9.35 0.05
N SER A 88 0.63 9.57 0.91
CA SER A 88 1.46 8.52 1.50
C SER A 88 0.80 7.91 2.72
N ILE A 89 0.77 6.57 2.78
CA ILE A 89 0.16 5.83 3.88
C ILE A 89 0.99 6.00 5.15
N GLU A 90 0.33 6.33 6.26
CA GLU A 90 0.96 6.41 7.58
C GLU A 90 0.13 5.65 8.63
N ARG A 91 0.24 4.30 8.60
CA ARG A 91 -0.60 3.43 9.44
C ARG A 91 -0.46 3.69 10.94
N ALA A 92 0.72 4.13 11.40
CA ALA A 92 1.01 4.40 12.80
C ALA A 92 0.12 5.49 13.42
N LYS A 93 -0.47 6.39 12.61
CA LYS A 93 -1.33 7.48 13.07
C LYS A 93 -2.82 7.17 12.94
N LEU A 94 -3.20 6.01 12.40
CA LEU A 94 -4.59 5.67 12.24
C LEU A 94 -5.21 5.27 13.59
N PRO A 95 -6.44 5.73 13.89
CA PRO A 95 -7.12 5.32 15.11
C PRO A 95 -7.39 3.81 15.08
N LYS A 96 -7.42 3.19 16.25
CA LYS A 96 -7.78 1.77 16.36
C LYS A 96 -9.17 1.55 15.76
N ILE A 97 -9.29 0.52 14.92
CA ILE A 97 -10.58 0.10 14.40
C ILE A 97 -11.41 -0.43 15.58
N VAL A 98 -12.60 0.11 15.75
CA VAL A 98 -13.56 -0.40 16.73
C VAL A 98 -14.17 -1.66 16.12
N ILE A 99 -13.79 -2.81 16.67
CA ILE A 99 -14.26 -4.11 16.20
C ILE A 99 -15.64 -4.36 16.81
N ALA A 100 -16.65 -4.56 15.97
CA ALA A 100 -17.99 -4.95 16.38
C ALA A 100 -18.19 -6.46 16.22
N PRO A 101 -18.74 -7.16 17.23
CA PRO A 101 -19.09 -8.57 17.08
C PRO A 101 -20.32 -8.71 16.17
N CYS A 102 -20.34 -9.77 15.36
CA CYS A 102 -21.48 -10.13 14.53
C CYS A 102 -22.41 -11.13 15.21
N LYS A 103 -23.58 -11.34 14.61
CA LYS A 103 -24.42 -12.52 14.91
C LYS A 103 -23.76 -13.76 14.31
N CYS A 104 -23.82 -14.88 15.03
CA CYS A 104 -23.30 -16.15 14.52
C CYS A 104 -24.11 -16.63 13.31
N GLU A 105 -23.42 -17.09 12.28
CA GLU A 105 -23.98 -17.74 11.11
C GLU A 105 -23.57 -19.21 11.04
N ALA A 106 -24.19 -19.99 10.15
CA ALA A 106 -23.90 -21.43 10.03
C ALA A 106 -22.42 -21.73 9.72
N GLU A 107 -21.72 -20.78 9.10
CA GLU A 107 -20.28 -20.87 8.77
C GLU A 107 -19.35 -20.75 9.99
N ASP A 108 -19.84 -20.30 11.15
CA ASP A 108 -19.06 -20.17 12.38
C ASP A 108 -18.95 -21.48 13.19
N TYR A 109 -19.65 -22.54 12.76
CA TYR A 109 -19.71 -23.82 13.48
C TYR A 109 -18.95 -24.92 12.72
N LEU A 110 -18.16 -25.71 13.45
CA LEU A 110 -17.56 -26.95 12.95
C LEU A 110 -18.53 -28.12 13.13
N TRP A 111 -18.51 -29.05 12.17
CA TRP A 111 -19.30 -30.29 12.21
C TRP A 111 -18.85 -31.25 13.30
#